data_AF-A0A6M0JB03-F1
#
_entry.id   AF-A0A6M0JB03-F1
#
_cell.length_a   1.000
_cell.length_b   1.000
_cell.length_c   1.000
_cell.angle_alpha   90.00
_cell.angle_beta   90.00
_cell.angle_gamma   90.00
#
_symmetry.space_group_name_H-M   'P 1'
#
loop_
_entity.id
_entity.type
_entity.pdbx_description
1 polymer ?
#
loop_
_entity_poly.entity_id
_entity_poly.type
_entity_poly.pdbx_seq_one_letter_code
_entity_poly.pdbx_strand_id
1 'polypeptide(L)'
;MLPTVKDACQIHPMAINYAMSEHIENLSDVIERTAADAQEFFSKNFVTKGMESLLQLGLMRLAGKSEQAVFELKQAMGGGKTHSMIALGLLARDAELRNAIVPDLAKETLFGDAKIVAINGRGGFEETFIWGEIAYQLGKESEFSRFWKDGPKAPSEKNWIELIGDIPTLILLDELPPYFDYATTRPVGDGNLAKVTTYALSNLLSASLKLKQCCIVVSNLSGSYEGATTQLRKAISDFEKEANRQAQPITPVDLATHEIYDILRKRLFRSLPDRSVIDSVASAYAAALSEAVKSKSVAKSAEQIADEIHGSYPFHPSVKHVIALFKENESYRQTRGLMQFISKIIKSVWERPDNDVHLIGCQHLNLNISDVREEINKISNLQGAIAHDIASGGMAIAEIVDANSGNNAASQITSLLMAASLSESIDAVKGFTEAQLMECLIAPNQPVIEFQEAFKRFRSDAWYLHRKENDAWYFSNIENLRKRIENRAEKASQPKIDAEMKRRLEEIFQPINRIAYQEVEALPKIDDIRLNGPRICLLLSPDSKAPPEEAQRFWENVTEKNNFCVVTGDGSNLANLEEKTRRIWANTVQLRLYSA
;
A
#
# COMPACT_ATOMS: atom_id res chain seq x y z
N MET A 1 -1.03 -3.67 36.09
CA MET A 1 -1.41 -2.94 34.86
C MET A 1 -0.79 -3.66 33.68
N LEU A 2 -1.49 -3.74 32.55
CA LEU A 2 -0.95 -4.34 31.35
C LEU A 2 0.16 -3.41 30.78
N PRO A 3 1.38 -3.90 30.50
CA PRO A 3 2.46 -3.05 30.02
C PRO A 3 2.21 -2.59 28.58
N THR A 4 2.64 -1.37 28.25
CA THR A 4 2.58 -0.81 26.90
C THR A 4 3.85 -1.14 26.12
N VAL A 5 3.83 -0.91 24.80
CA VAL A 5 5.03 -1.07 23.97
C VAL A 5 6.13 -0.06 24.31
N LYS A 6 5.80 1.12 24.83
CA LYS A 6 6.80 2.10 25.29
C LYS A 6 7.51 1.64 26.55
N ASP A 7 6.78 0.94 27.43
CA ASP A 7 7.34 0.43 28.69
C ASP A 7 8.14 -0.86 28.47
N ALA A 8 7.68 -1.71 27.55
CA ALA A 8 8.18 -3.06 27.37
C ALA A 8 9.24 -3.22 26.26
N CYS A 9 9.25 -2.33 25.26
CA CYS A 9 10.13 -2.44 24.09
C CYS A 9 11.14 -1.30 23.99
N GLN A 10 12.33 -1.58 23.48
CA GLN A 10 13.31 -0.55 23.10
C GLN A 10 13.46 -0.53 21.59
N ILE A 11 13.11 0.60 20.97
CA ILE A 11 13.30 0.79 19.52
C ILE A 11 14.77 0.93 19.16
N HIS A 12 15.11 0.49 17.96
CA HIS A 12 16.40 0.81 17.37
C HIS A 12 16.46 2.31 17.03
N PRO A 13 17.60 3.02 17.17
CA PRO A 13 17.69 4.46 16.87
C PRO A 13 17.22 4.85 15.45
N MET A 14 17.40 3.95 14.49
CA MET A 14 16.99 4.15 13.09
C MET A 14 15.49 3.90 12.85
N ALA A 15 14.74 3.39 13.83
CA ALA A 15 13.33 3.01 13.65
C ALA A 15 12.40 4.22 13.46
N ILE A 16 12.75 5.40 13.97
CA ILE A 16 11.94 6.63 13.85
C ILE A 16 12.27 7.40 12.56
N ASN A 17 13.55 7.48 12.21
CA ASN A 17 14.04 8.23 11.05
C ASN A 17 14.60 7.25 10.00
N TYR A 18 13.79 6.28 9.59
CA TYR A 18 14.23 5.30 8.61
C TYR A 18 14.41 5.96 7.23
N ALA A 19 15.64 6.32 6.89
CA ALA A 19 15.99 6.93 5.62
C ALA A 19 16.24 5.84 4.56
N MET A 20 15.68 6.04 3.37
CA MET A 20 15.86 5.10 2.27
C MET A 20 17.34 4.91 1.93
N SER A 21 18.10 5.98 1.75
CA SER A 21 19.46 5.98 1.17
C SER A 21 20.50 5.20 1.97
N GLU A 22 20.34 5.01 3.27
CA GLU A 22 21.35 4.40 4.15
C GLU A 22 21.39 2.86 4.10
N HIS A 23 20.50 2.22 3.33
CA HIS A 23 20.30 0.77 3.36
C HIS A 23 20.31 0.10 1.98
N ILE A 24 20.88 0.75 0.96
CA ILE A 24 21.13 0.10 -0.33
C ILE A 24 22.39 -0.77 -0.15
N GLU A 25 22.19 -2.06 0.07
CA GLU A 25 23.28 -3.03 0.06
C GLU A 25 23.64 -3.37 -1.39
N ASN A 26 24.91 -3.18 -1.75
CA ASN A 26 25.40 -3.57 -3.07
C ASN A 26 25.96 -4.99 -3.00
N LEU A 27 25.66 -5.82 -4.00
CA LEU A 27 26.19 -7.18 -4.07
C LEU A 27 27.74 -7.20 -4.09
N SER A 28 28.36 -6.18 -4.67
CA SER A 28 29.82 -6.02 -4.68
C SER A 28 30.42 -5.90 -3.28
N ASP A 29 29.65 -5.45 -2.28
CA ASP A 29 30.08 -5.38 -0.88
C ASP A 29 30.50 -6.76 -0.34
N VAL A 30 29.98 -7.87 -0.90
CA VAL A 30 30.38 -9.23 -0.51
C VAL A 30 31.87 -9.46 -0.73
N ILE A 31 32.46 -8.78 -1.71
CA ILE A 31 33.88 -8.89 -2.05
C ILE A 31 34.72 -8.01 -1.11
N GLU A 32 34.19 -6.87 -0.67
CA GLU A 32 34.94 -5.83 0.06
C GLU A 32 34.77 -5.87 1.58
N ARG A 33 33.66 -6.40 2.10
CA ARG A 33 33.33 -6.37 3.54
C ARG A 33 34.34 -7.09 4.41
N THR A 34 34.65 -6.52 5.56
CA THR A 34 35.46 -7.17 6.60
C THR A 34 34.63 -8.19 7.40
N ALA A 35 35.29 -9.03 8.19
CA ALA A 35 34.61 -9.97 9.09
C ALA A 35 33.72 -9.26 10.13
N ALA A 36 34.09 -8.06 10.57
CA ALA A 36 33.28 -7.25 11.49
C ALA A 36 31.98 -6.76 10.82
N ASP A 37 32.08 -6.27 9.58
CA ASP A 37 30.91 -5.84 8.80
C ASP A 37 29.95 -7.01 8.53
N ALA A 38 30.50 -8.22 8.36
CA ALA A 38 29.73 -9.43 8.15
C ALA A 38 28.98 -9.87 9.41
N GLN A 39 29.61 -9.79 10.59
CA GLN A 39 28.92 -10.06 11.87
C GLN A 39 27.82 -9.03 12.12
N GLU A 40 28.08 -7.75 11.86
CA GLU A 40 27.08 -6.69 11.99
C GLU A 40 25.89 -6.95 11.05
N PHE A 41 26.15 -7.39 9.81
CA PHE A 41 25.12 -7.77 8.86
C PHE A 41 24.19 -8.86 9.40
N PHE A 42 24.72 -9.97 9.95
CA PHE A 42 23.88 -11.03 10.53
C PHE A 42 23.21 -10.60 11.85
N SER A 43 23.80 -9.65 12.58
CA SER A 43 23.17 -9.11 13.80
C SER A 43 21.93 -8.27 13.50
N LYS A 44 21.88 -7.61 12.33
CA LYS A 44 20.77 -6.73 11.92
C LYS A 44 19.72 -7.43 11.05
N ASN A 45 20.09 -8.54 10.41
CA ASN A 45 19.23 -9.24 9.47
C ASN A 45 18.70 -10.54 10.06
N PHE A 46 17.40 -10.78 9.91
CA PHE A 46 16.77 -12.03 10.29
C PHE A 46 16.98 -13.07 9.17
N VAL A 47 17.43 -14.26 9.55
CA VAL A 47 17.57 -15.40 8.63
C VAL A 47 16.20 -16.07 8.50
N THR A 48 15.55 -15.83 7.37
CA THR A 48 14.27 -16.48 7.01
C THR A 48 14.49 -17.93 6.60
N LYS A 49 13.43 -18.75 6.59
CA LYS A 49 13.50 -20.16 6.15
C LYS A 49 13.95 -20.30 4.69
N GLY A 50 13.52 -19.36 3.84
CA GLY A 50 13.96 -19.31 2.45
C GLY A 50 15.45 -19.00 2.32
N MET A 51 15.97 -18.08 3.14
CA MET A 51 17.41 -17.80 3.22
C MET A 51 18.16 -19.02 3.77
N GLU A 52 17.70 -19.62 4.87
CA GLU A 52 18.30 -20.82 5.47
C GLU A 52 18.40 -21.97 4.45
N SER A 53 17.35 -22.19 3.66
CA SER A 53 17.34 -23.18 2.58
C SER A 53 18.40 -22.88 1.52
N LEU A 54 18.56 -21.62 1.10
CA LEU A 54 19.62 -21.21 0.18
C LEU A 54 21.01 -21.43 0.79
N LEU A 55 21.21 -21.04 2.06
CA LEU A 55 22.48 -21.21 2.76
C LEU A 55 22.86 -22.69 2.83
N GLN A 56 21.92 -23.55 3.22
CA GLN A 56 22.12 -24.99 3.32
C GLN A 56 22.49 -25.58 1.96
N LEU A 57 21.67 -25.37 0.93
CA LEU A 57 21.86 -25.97 -0.38
C LEU A 57 23.12 -25.45 -1.08
N GLY A 58 23.36 -24.13 -1.00
CA GLY A 58 24.53 -23.48 -1.59
C GLY A 58 25.84 -23.92 -0.94
N LEU A 59 25.92 -23.94 0.40
CA LEU A 59 27.12 -24.38 1.11
C LEU A 59 27.37 -25.89 0.91
N MET A 60 26.31 -26.71 0.84
CA MET A 60 26.44 -28.14 0.50
C MET A 60 26.95 -28.37 -0.93
N ARG A 61 26.55 -27.51 -1.89
CA ARG A 61 27.13 -27.54 -3.25
C ARG A 61 28.62 -27.19 -3.23
N LEU A 62 29.02 -26.13 -2.53
CA LEU A 62 30.43 -25.73 -2.42
C LEU A 62 31.29 -26.81 -1.72
N ALA A 63 30.70 -27.56 -0.79
CA ALA A 63 31.34 -28.71 -0.16
C ALA A 63 31.41 -29.96 -1.06
N GLY A 64 30.84 -29.93 -2.27
CA GLY A 64 30.79 -31.08 -3.19
C GLY A 64 29.83 -32.19 -2.77
N LYS A 65 28.85 -31.87 -1.90
CA LYS A 65 27.88 -32.82 -1.32
C LYS A 65 26.48 -32.73 -1.91
N SER A 66 26.26 -31.84 -2.89
CA SER A 66 24.98 -31.65 -3.58
C SER A 66 25.19 -31.69 -5.08
N GLU A 67 24.29 -32.34 -5.81
CA GLU A 67 24.23 -32.33 -7.28
C GLU A 67 23.55 -31.05 -7.83
N GLN A 68 22.77 -30.35 -7.00
CA GLN A 68 22.11 -29.12 -7.39
C GLN A 68 23.12 -27.96 -7.43
N ALA A 69 23.38 -27.43 -8.62
CA ALA A 69 24.38 -26.38 -8.85
C ALA A 69 23.80 -24.96 -8.97
N VAL A 70 22.57 -24.85 -9.48
CA VAL A 70 21.96 -23.56 -9.83
C VAL A 70 20.73 -23.30 -8.96
N PHE A 71 20.63 -22.11 -8.39
CA PHE A 71 19.49 -21.66 -7.60
C PHE A 71 18.92 -20.39 -8.20
N GLU A 72 17.60 -20.36 -8.38
CA GLU A 72 16.89 -19.16 -8.83
C GLU A 72 16.16 -18.53 -7.64
N LEU A 73 16.50 -17.28 -7.32
CA LEU A 73 15.78 -16.52 -6.31
C LEU A 73 14.54 -15.88 -6.93
N LYS A 74 13.39 -16.49 -6.67
CA LYS A 74 12.10 -15.97 -7.10
C LYS A 74 11.72 -14.72 -6.34
N GLN A 75 10.97 -13.85 -7.00
CA GLN A 75 10.51 -12.62 -6.40
C GLN A 75 9.45 -12.88 -5.31
N ALA A 76 9.88 -12.85 -4.06
CA ALA A 76 9.05 -12.35 -2.98
C ALA A 76 9.14 -10.81 -2.97
N MET A 77 8.04 -10.11 -2.68
CA MET A 77 7.88 -8.64 -2.74
C MET A 77 9.11 -7.81 -2.32
N GLY A 78 10.02 -7.58 -3.27
CA GLY A 78 11.18 -6.69 -3.25
C GLY A 78 11.95 -6.61 -1.94
N GLY A 79 12.33 -7.75 -1.38
CA GLY A 79 13.34 -7.80 -0.33
C GLY A 79 13.86 -9.21 -0.13
N GLY A 80 15.14 -9.31 0.24
CA GLY A 80 15.75 -10.59 0.60
C GLY A 80 16.59 -11.25 -0.49
N LYS A 81 16.44 -10.93 -1.78
CA LYS A 81 17.27 -11.56 -2.84
C LYS A 81 18.75 -11.20 -2.71
N THR A 82 19.07 -9.93 -2.88
CA THR A 82 20.43 -9.41 -2.71
C THR A 82 20.96 -9.71 -1.30
N HIS A 83 20.11 -9.62 -0.26
CA HIS A 83 20.51 -9.94 1.11
C HIS A 83 20.85 -11.43 1.30
N SER A 84 20.07 -12.36 0.73
CA SER A 84 20.36 -13.79 0.79
C SER A 84 21.61 -14.15 -0.02
N MET A 85 21.82 -13.48 -1.16
CA MET A 85 23.07 -13.61 -1.93
C MET A 85 24.28 -13.10 -1.14
N ILE A 86 24.14 -11.96 -0.45
CA ILE A 86 25.17 -11.41 0.44
C ILE A 86 25.46 -12.38 1.60
N ALA A 87 24.42 -12.87 2.28
CA ALA A 87 24.55 -13.82 3.36
C ALA A 87 25.31 -15.09 2.92
N LEU A 88 24.91 -15.69 1.80
CA LEU A 88 25.59 -16.87 1.26
C LEU A 88 27.04 -16.55 0.88
N GLY A 89 27.28 -15.42 0.22
CA GLY A 89 28.60 -14.98 -0.19
C GLY A 89 29.57 -14.76 0.97
N LEU A 90 29.10 -14.10 2.03
CA LEU A 90 29.90 -13.88 3.25
C LEU A 90 30.28 -15.20 3.92
N LEU A 91 29.33 -16.14 4.06
CA LEU A 91 29.60 -17.45 4.68
C LEU A 91 30.42 -18.38 3.76
N ALA A 92 30.34 -18.22 2.45
CA ALA A 92 31.14 -18.98 1.50
C ALA A 92 32.60 -18.53 1.47
N ARG A 93 32.85 -17.21 1.60
CA ARG A 93 34.17 -16.59 1.54
C ARG A 93 34.98 -16.72 2.83
N ASP A 94 34.31 -16.87 3.97
CA ASP A 94 34.95 -16.87 5.30
C ASP A 94 34.49 -18.08 6.11
N ALA A 95 35.38 -19.07 6.22
CA ALA A 95 35.11 -20.29 7.00
C ALA A 95 34.96 -20.03 8.50
N GLU A 96 35.63 -19.04 9.09
CA GLU A 96 35.51 -18.72 10.51
C GLU A 96 34.14 -18.11 10.81
N LEU A 97 33.70 -17.16 9.97
CA LEU A 97 32.36 -16.59 10.03
C LEU A 97 31.29 -17.68 9.85
N ARG A 98 31.49 -18.60 8.90
CA ARG A 98 30.58 -19.73 8.69
C ARG A 98 30.43 -20.58 9.95
N ASN A 99 31.53 -20.88 10.63
CA ASN A 99 31.51 -21.61 11.90
C ASN A 99 30.83 -20.84 13.04
N ALA A 100 30.95 -19.50 13.06
CA ALA A 100 30.34 -18.66 14.08
C ALA A 100 28.82 -18.49 13.90
N ILE A 101 28.35 -18.33 12.66
CA ILE A 101 26.95 -18.01 12.35
C ILE A 101 26.10 -19.27 12.16
N VAL A 102 26.64 -20.31 11.50
CA VAL A 102 25.92 -21.55 11.18
C VAL A 102 26.75 -22.81 11.57
N PRO A 103 27.06 -23.01 12.87
CA PRO A 103 28.01 -24.03 13.32
C PRO A 103 27.65 -25.46 12.91
N ASP A 104 26.36 -25.81 12.91
CA ASP A 104 25.94 -27.18 12.55
C ASP A 104 26.07 -27.43 11.05
N LEU A 105 25.69 -26.46 10.21
CA LEU A 105 25.91 -26.53 8.77
C LEU A 105 27.40 -26.51 8.40
N ALA A 106 28.22 -25.77 9.16
CA ALA A 106 29.66 -25.69 8.95
C ALA A 106 30.36 -27.05 9.14
N LYS A 107 29.90 -27.86 10.12
CA LYS A 107 30.41 -29.24 10.32
C LYS A 107 30.12 -30.14 9.13
N GLU A 108 29.00 -29.92 8.44
CA GLU A 108 28.61 -30.68 7.26
C GLU A 108 29.27 -30.16 5.98
N THR A 109 29.76 -28.92 5.95
CA THR A 109 30.29 -28.24 4.76
C THR A 109 31.80 -28.01 4.87
N LEU A 110 32.54 -29.12 4.79
CA LEU A 110 34.00 -29.17 4.92
C LEU A 110 34.72 -28.67 3.64
N PHE A 111 34.71 -27.37 3.42
CA PHE A 111 35.61 -26.67 2.50
C PHE A 111 36.24 -25.47 3.20
N GLY A 112 37.31 -24.90 2.64
CA GLY A 112 37.91 -23.66 3.14
C GLY A 112 37.08 -22.44 2.72
N ASP A 113 37.75 -21.47 2.13
CA ASP A 113 37.11 -20.29 1.54
C ASP A 113 36.78 -20.55 0.06
N ALA A 114 35.63 -20.08 -0.39
CA ALA A 114 35.24 -20.10 -1.79
C ALA A 114 35.65 -18.82 -2.51
N LYS A 115 35.97 -18.94 -3.80
CA LYS A 115 36.05 -17.79 -4.70
C LYS A 115 34.65 -17.25 -4.95
N ILE A 116 34.48 -15.95 -4.74
CA ILE A 116 33.21 -15.26 -4.95
C ILE A 116 33.29 -14.45 -6.24
N VAL A 117 32.28 -14.62 -7.08
CA VAL A 117 32.03 -13.77 -8.23
C VAL A 117 30.66 -13.12 -8.04
N ALA A 118 30.60 -11.80 -8.04
CA ALA A 118 29.38 -11.02 -7.89
C ALA A 118 29.18 -10.13 -9.11
N ILE A 119 28.13 -10.40 -9.88
CA ILE A 119 27.73 -9.63 -11.06
C ILE A 119 26.38 -8.98 -10.78
N ASN A 120 26.34 -7.66 -10.90
CA ASN A 120 25.09 -6.90 -10.97
C ASN A 120 24.86 -6.44 -12.41
N GLY A 121 23.67 -6.67 -12.98
CA GLY A 121 23.38 -6.29 -14.36
C GLY A 121 23.36 -4.78 -14.66
N ARG A 122 23.50 -3.92 -13.64
CA ARG A 122 23.74 -2.48 -13.78
C ARG A 122 25.22 -2.10 -13.78
N GLY A 123 26.13 -3.07 -13.66
CA GLY A 123 27.57 -2.84 -13.69
C GLY A 123 28.07 -2.39 -15.06
N GLY A 124 29.18 -1.64 -15.07
CA GLY A 124 29.83 -1.12 -16.27
C GLY A 124 30.90 -2.07 -16.83
N PHE A 125 30.48 -3.16 -17.45
CA PHE A 125 31.36 -4.12 -18.14
C PHE A 125 31.10 -4.15 -19.64
N GLU A 126 31.02 -2.97 -20.27
CA GLU A 126 30.74 -2.83 -21.71
C GLU A 126 31.88 -3.33 -22.60
N GLU A 127 33.12 -3.28 -22.10
CA GLU A 127 34.34 -3.66 -22.85
C GLU A 127 34.69 -5.13 -22.72
N THR A 128 34.41 -5.72 -21.55
CA THR A 128 34.77 -7.10 -21.20
C THR A 128 33.56 -8.05 -21.19
N PHE A 129 32.34 -7.49 -21.20
CA PHE A 129 31.06 -8.18 -21.06
C PHE A 129 30.96 -8.94 -19.72
N ILE A 130 29.79 -9.54 -19.43
CA ILE A 130 29.59 -10.32 -18.17
C ILE A 130 30.70 -11.37 -17.99
N TRP A 131 31.10 -12.03 -19.08
CA TRP A 131 32.03 -13.14 -18.99
C TRP A 131 33.48 -12.72 -18.78
N GLY A 132 33.88 -11.53 -19.25
CA GLY A 132 35.18 -10.97 -18.93
C GLY A 132 35.24 -10.50 -17.48
N GLU A 133 34.16 -9.90 -16.96
CA GLU A 133 34.06 -9.54 -15.54
C GLU A 133 34.15 -10.77 -14.61
N ILE A 134 33.47 -11.87 -14.96
CA ILE A 134 33.62 -13.14 -14.23
C ILE A 134 35.09 -13.61 -14.23
N ALA A 135 35.77 -13.55 -15.38
CA ALA A 135 37.17 -13.95 -15.47
C ALA A 135 38.10 -13.02 -14.67
N TYR A 136 37.81 -11.72 -14.64
CA TYR A 136 38.53 -10.72 -13.85
C TYR A 136 38.41 -11.01 -12.35
N GLN A 137 37.20 -11.22 -11.82
CA GLN A 137 36.98 -11.52 -10.39
C GLN A 137 37.57 -12.88 -9.97
N LEU A 138 37.70 -13.83 -10.90
CA LEU A 138 38.42 -15.09 -10.69
C LEU A 138 39.95 -14.94 -10.77
N GLY A 139 40.47 -13.78 -11.18
CA GLY A 139 41.91 -13.53 -11.37
C GLY A 139 42.50 -14.22 -12.60
N LYS A 140 41.67 -14.57 -13.59
CA LYS A 140 42.03 -15.37 -14.78
C LYS A 140 41.74 -14.64 -16.10
N GLU A 141 41.76 -13.31 -16.07
CA GLU A 141 41.43 -12.47 -17.22
C GLU A 141 42.27 -12.80 -18.47
N SER A 142 43.58 -13.00 -18.30
CA SER A 142 44.50 -13.28 -19.40
C SER A 142 44.11 -14.53 -20.20
N GLU A 143 43.63 -15.57 -19.51
CA GLU A 143 43.21 -16.85 -20.09
C GLU A 143 41.91 -16.73 -20.89
N PHE A 144 41.09 -15.73 -20.56
CA PHE A 144 39.75 -15.55 -21.11
C PHE A 144 39.66 -14.42 -22.15
N SER A 145 40.68 -13.57 -22.25
CA SER A 145 40.67 -12.35 -23.07
C SER A 145 40.33 -12.49 -24.57
N ARG A 146 40.51 -13.69 -25.14
CA ARG A 146 40.08 -14.03 -26.51
C ARG A 146 38.57 -13.92 -26.75
N PHE A 147 37.76 -13.81 -25.70
CA PHE A 147 36.30 -13.73 -25.80
C PHE A 147 35.74 -12.29 -25.87
N TRP A 148 36.60 -11.27 -25.76
CA TRP A 148 36.20 -9.86 -25.91
C TRP A 148 37.20 -9.00 -26.69
N LYS A 149 38.49 -9.37 -26.77
CA LYS A 149 39.52 -8.61 -27.50
C LYS A 149 39.19 -8.38 -28.99
N ASP A 150 38.66 -9.40 -29.65
CA ASP A 150 38.28 -9.34 -31.08
C ASP A 150 36.77 -9.17 -31.27
N GLY A 151 36.11 -8.56 -30.28
CA GLY A 151 34.66 -8.43 -30.20
C GLY A 151 34.00 -9.54 -29.37
N PRO A 152 32.67 -9.42 -29.14
CA PRO A 152 31.95 -10.32 -28.26
C PRO A 152 31.86 -11.73 -28.83
N LYS A 153 32.48 -12.69 -28.14
CA LYS A 153 32.41 -14.11 -28.48
C LYS A 153 31.99 -14.90 -27.25
N ALA A 154 30.85 -15.58 -27.33
CA ALA A 154 30.35 -16.36 -26.21
C ALA A 154 31.27 -17.54 -25.87
N PRO A 155 31.68 -17.71 -24.60
CA PRO A 155 32.41 -18.89 -24.17
C PRO A 155 31.58 -20.17 -24.29
N SER A 156 32.24 -21.28 -24.63
CA SER A 156 31.63 -22.61 -24.61
C SER A 156 31.62 -23.19 -23.20
N GLU A 157 30.81 -24.22 -22.96
CA GLU A 157 30.79 -24.97 -21.70
C GLU A 157 32.19 -25.42 -21.26
N LYS A 158 33.00 -25.95 -22.20
CA LYS A 158 34.38 -26.37 -21.93
C LYS A 158 35.24 -25.21 -21.44
N ASN A 159 35.05 -24.01 -21.99
CA ASN A 159 35.81 -22.83 -21.57
C ASN A 159 35.45 -22.37 -20.16
N TRP A 160 34.19 -22.52 -19.76
CA TRP A 160 33.77 -22.25 -18.38
C TRP A 160 34.34 -23.27 -17.39
N ILE A 161 34.35 -24.55 -17.76
CA ILE A 161 34.96 -25.61 -16.93
C ILE A 161 36.46 -25.32 -16.72
N GLU A 162 37.19 -24.99 -17.79
CA GLU A 162 38.61 -24.63 -17.72
C GLU A 162 38.85 -23.37 -16.87
N LEU A 163 38.02 -22.34 -17.04
CA LEU A 163 38.15 -21.07 -16.31
C LEU A 163 37.89 -21.25 -14.80
N ILE A 164 36.82 -21.95 -14.41
CA ILE A 164 36.43 -22.10 -13.01
C ILE A 164 37.34 -23.11 -12.31
N GLY A 165 37.54 -24.29 -12.90
CA GLY A 165 38.31 -25.38 -12.32
C GLY A 165 37.63 -26.03 -11.11
N ASP A 166 38.42 -26.76 -10.32
CA ASP A 166 37.92 -27.61 -9.23
C ASP A 166 37.85 -26.91 -7.86
N ILE A 167 38.08 -25.59 -7.80
CA ILE A 167 38.02 -24.85 -6.54
C ILE A 167 36.58 -24.48 -6.17
N PRO A 168 36.22 -24.44 -4.87
CA PRO A 168 34.92 -23.93 -4.43
C PRO A 168 34.68 -22.52 -4.98
N THR A 169 33.66 -22.38 -5.81
CA THR A 169 33.36 -21.13 -6.52
C THR A 169 31.87 -20.83 -6.43
N LEU A 170 31.54 -19.65 -5.92
CA LEU A 170 30.19 -19.13 -5.86
C LEU A 170 30.04 -17.97 -6.85
N ILE A 171 29.12 -18.11 -7.80
CA ILE A 171 28.78 -17.07 -8.77
C ILE A 171 27.39 -16.53 -8.45
N LEU A 172 27.32 -15.23 -8.17
CA LEU A 172 26.12 -14.49 -7.81
C LEU A 172 25.76 -13.57 -8.98
N LEU A 173 24.63 -13.84 -9.64
CA LEU A 173 24.11 -13.05 -10.76
C LEU A 173 22.84 -12.31 -10.32
N ASP A 174 22.96 -11.01 -10.03
CA ASP A 174 21.85 -10.17 -9.55
C ASP A 174 21.39 -9.18 -10.62
N GLU A 175 20.06 -9.00 -10.70
CA GLU A 175 19.41 -7.99 -11.54
C GLU A 175 19.96 -7.91 -12.98
N LEU A 176 19.97 -9.05 -13.70
CA LEU A 176 20.44 -9.11 -15.09
C LEU A 176 19.63 -8.32 -16.15
N PRO A 177 18.31 -8.06 -16.00
CA PRO A 177 17.52 -7.44 -17.07
C PRO A 177 18.00 -6.07 -17.59
N PRO A 178 18.49 -5.12 -16.75
CA PRO A 178 19.16 -3.91 -17.24
C PRO A 178 20.33 -4.18 -18.20
N TYR A 179 21.14 -5.20 -17.94
CA TYR A 179 22.22 -5.59 -18.86
C TYR A 179 21.66 -6.15 -20.16
N PHE A 180 20.62 -6.98 -20.10
CA PHE A 180 19.96 -7.49 -21.31
C PHE A 180 19.38 -6.35 -22.16
N ASP A 181 18.78 -5.33 -21.54
CA ASP A 181 18.28 -4.15 -22.23
C ASP A 181 19.41 -3.45 -22.99
N TYR A 182 20.51 -3.13 -22.31
CA TYR A 182 21.72 -2.61 -22.94
C TYR A 182 22.21 -3.52 -24.07
N ALA A 183 22.30 -4.83 -23.84
CA ALA A 183 22.80 -5.80 -24.79
C ALA A 183 21.90 -5.95 -26.04
N THR A 184 20.61 -5.62 -25.96
CA THR A 184 19.75 -5.58 -27.17
C THR A 184 20.11 -4.43 -28.11
N THR A 185 20.70 -3.35 -27.60
CA THR A 185 21.11 -2.18 -28.39
C THR A 185 22.41 -2.39 -29.17
N ARG A 186 23.16 -3.46 -28.88
CA ARG A 186 24.47 -3.73 -29.48
C ARG A 186 24.38 -4.81 -30.57
N PRO A 187 24.53 -4.49 -31.86
CA PRO A 187 24.50 -5.47 -32.94
C PRO A 187 25.75 -6.36 -32.93
N VAL A 188 25.57 -7.66 -33.19
CA VAL A 188 26.67 -8.65 -33.32
C VAL A 188 26.30 -9.63 -34.44
N GLY A 189 26.96 -9.50 -35.59
CA GLY A 189 26.59 -10.24 -36.81
C GLY A 189 25.12 -10.00 -37.19
N ASP A 190 24.38 -11.07 -37.51
CA ASP A 190 22.93 -11.03 -37.79
C ASP A 190 22.06 -11.00 -36.50
N GLY A 191 22.68 -10.88 -35.33
CA GLY A 191 22.04 -10.85 -34.03
C GLY A 191 22.42 -9.61 -33.21
N ASN A 192 22.32 -9.75 -31.89
CA ASN A 192 22.72 -8.73 -30.93
C ASN A 192 23.46 -9.38 -29.75
N LEU A 193 24.11 -8.54 -28.94
CA LEU A 193 24.86 -8.97 -27.77
C LEU A 193 23.98 -9.72 -26.76
N ALA A 194 22.67 -9.43 -26.69
CA ALA A 194 21.75 -10.15 -25.82
C ALA A 194 21.70 -11.65 -26.18
N LYS A 195 21.62 -12.02 -27.46
CA LYS A 195 21.68 -13.44 -27.89
C LYS A 195 23.00 -14.11 -27.52
N VAL A 196 24.12 -13.41 -27.72
CA VAL A 196 25.47 -13.90 -27.37
C VAL A 196 25.57 -14.12 -25.86
N THR A 197 25.03 -13.18 -25.07
CA THR A 197 24.97 -13.25 -23.60
C THR A 197 24.12 -14.42 -23.13
N THR A 198 22.92 -14.61 -23.68
CA THR A 198 22.09 -15.78 -23.37
C THR A 198 22.87 -17.06 -23.60
N TYR A 199 23.51 -17.21 -24.77
CA TYR A 199 24.31 -18.40 -25.08
C TYR A 199 25.49 -18.60 -24.11
N ALA A 200 26.23 -17.53 -23.79
CA ALA A 200 27.34 -17.57 -22.84
C ALA A 200 26.89 -18.02 -21.43
N LEU A 201 25.79 -17.46 -20.92
CA LEU A 201 25.26 -17.78 -19.60
C LEU A 201 24.62 -19.18 -19.57
N SER A 202 23.92 -19.61 -20.62
CA SER A 202 23.41 -20.99 -20.73
C SER A 202 24.54 -22.03 -20.67
N ASN A 203 25.67 -21.74 -21.32
CA ASN A 203 26.86 -22.58 -21.24
C ASN A 203 27.50 -22.57 -19.84
N LEU A 204 27.46 -21.43 -19.14
CA LEU A 204 27.93 -21.32 -17.75
C LEU A 204 27.08 -22.17 -16.80
N LEU A 205 25.74 -22.09 -16.91
CA LEU A 205 24.83 -22.92 -16.12
C LEU A 205 25.10 -24.42 -16.37
N SER A 206 25.25 -24.81 -17.63
CA SER A 206 25.56 -26.19 -18.01
C SER A 206 26.92 -26.66 -17.45
N ALA A 207 27.94 -25.81 -17.53
CA ALA A 207 29.27 -26.08 -16.97
C ALA A 207 29.22 -26.27 -15.45
N SER A 208 28.40 -25.47 -14.75
CA SER A 208 28.27 -25.55 -13.29
C SER A 208 27.80 -26.90 -12.80
N LEU A 209 26.97 -27.61 -13.57
CA LEU A 209 26.50 -28.96 -13.23
C LEU A 209 27.65 -29.99 -13.25
N LYS A 210 28.65 -29.81 -14.13
CA LYS A 210 29.83 -30.69 -14.25
C LYS A 210 30.94 -30.37 -13.24
N LEU A 211 30.88 -29.19 -12.62
CA LEU A 211 31.85 -28.72 -11.63
C LEU A 211 31.33 -28.97 -10.21
N LYS A 212 31.88 -29.98 -9.52
CA LYS A 212 31.37 -30.46 -8.22
C LYS A 212 31.23 -29.38 -7.15
N GLN A 213 32.07 -28.36 -7.18
CA GLN A 213 32.12 -27.29 -6.17
C GLN A 213 31.77 -25.91 -6.74
N CYS A 214 31.04 -25.86 -7.85
CA CYS A 214 30.52 -24.61 -8.43
C CYS A 214 29.04 -24.43 -8.05
N CYS A 215 28.73 -23.30 -7.42
CA CYS A 215 27.37 -22.88 -7.07
C CYS A 215 27.02 -21.58 -7.80
N ILE A 216 25.86 -21.54 -8.45
CA ILE A 216 25.35 -20.34 -9.13
C ILE A 216 24.03 -19.93 -8.51
N VAL A 217 23.91 -18.67 -8.13
CA VAL A 217 22.64 -18.07 -7.67
C VAL A 217 22.25 -16.96 -8.62
N VAL A 218 21.04 -17.04 -9.18
CA VAL A 218 20.50 -16.04 -10.12
C VAL A 218 19.28 -15.37 -9.52
N SER A 219 19.21 -14.05 -9.64
CA SER A 219 18.10 -13.21 -9.18
C SER A 219 17.38 -12.55 -10.38
N ASN A 220 16.09 -12.23 -10.20
CA ASN A 220 15.32 -11.34 -11.09
C ASN A 220 15.19 -11.81 -12.55
N LEU A 221 14.74 -13.05 -12.77
CA LEU A 221 14.37 -13.52 -14.13
C LEU A 221 12.91 -13.29 -14.47
N SER A 222 12.02 -13.36 -13.47
CA SER A 222 10.58 -13.17 -13.62
C SER A 222 10.16 -11.76 -13.20
N GLY A 223 9.62 -10.98 -14.14
CA GLY A 223 9.04 -9.66 -13.87
C GLY A 223 8.27 -9.12 -15.07
N SER A 224 7.08 -8.54 -14.83
CA SER A 224 6.26 -7.84 -15.82
C SER A 224 6.97 -6.55 -16.25
N TYR A 225 7.91 -6.66 -17.20
CA TYR A 225 8.49 -5.49 -17.86
C TYR A 225 7.47 -4.89 -18.82
N GLU A 226 6.46 -4.20 -18.28
CA GLU A 226 5.33 -3.65 -19.06
C GLU A 226 5.74 -2.60 -20.10
N GLY A 227 6.98 -2.08 -20.03
CA GLY A 227 7.57 -1.20 -21.05
C GLY A 227 8.73 -1.80 -21.89
N ALA A 228 9.12 -3.06 -21.68
CA ALA A 228 10.24 -3.65 -22.41
C ALA A 228 9.92 -3.94 -23.88
N THR A 229 10.93 -3.76 -24.74
CA THR A 229 10.85 -4.15 -26.15
C THR A 229 10.57 -5.66 -26.29
N THR A 230 9.88 -6.06 -27.36
CA THR A 230 9.60 -7.47 -27.65
C THR A 230 10.88 -8.33 -27.70
N GLN A 231 11.98 -7.73 -28.16
CA GLN A 231 13.28 -8.40 -28.23
C GLN A 231 13.87 -8.66 -26.83
N LEU A 232 13.78 -7.70 -25.90
CA LEU A 232 14.22 -7.85 -24.53
C LEU A 232 13.40 -8.93 -23.80
N ARG A 233 12.06 -8.88 -23.93
CA ARG A 233 11.18 -9.91 -23.35
C ARG A 233 11.53 -11.32 -23.83
N LYS A 234 11.86 -11.45 -25.13
CA LYS A 234 12.27 -12.74 -25.70
C LYS A 234 13.61 -13.20 -25.15
N ALA A 235 14.63 -12.35 -25.10
CA ALA A 235 15.95 -12.72 -24.59
C ALA A 235 15.92 -13.15 -23.12
N ILE A 236 15.17 -12.42 -22.28
CA ILE A 236 14.97 -12.76 -20.87
C ILE A 236 14.19 -14.08 -20.75
N SER A 237 13.11 -14.26 -21.50
CA SER A 237 12.33 -15.50 -21.48
C SER A 237 13.12 -16.72 -21.94
N ASP A 238 13.98 -16.56 -22.95
CA ASP A 238 14.84 -17.64 -23.46
C ASP A 238 15.87 -18.04 -22.39
N PHE A 239 16.48 -17.07 -21.69
CA PHE A 239 17.38 -17.37 -20.56
C PHE A 239 16.63 -17.96 -19.36
N GLU A 240 15.46 -17.43 -19.02
CA GLU A 240 14.61 -17.91 -17.93
C GLU A 240 14.19 -19.36 -18.14
N LYS A 241 13.82 -19.77 -19.36
CA LYS A 241 13.51 -21.17 -19.67
C LYS A 241 14.70 -22.09 -19.47
N GLU A 242 15.88 -21.64 -19.89
CA GLU A 242 17.11 -22.42 -19.74
C GLU A 242 17.52 -22.52 -18.27
N ALA A 243 17.43 -21.42 -17.52
CA ALA A 243 17.66 -21.39 -16.08
C ALA A 243 16.67 -22.28 -15.33
N ASN A 244 15.36 -22.18 -15.58
CA ASN A 244 14.33 -23.00 -14.93
C ASN A 244 14.49 -24.50 -15.17
N ARG A 245 15.13 -24.92 -16.27
CA ARG A 245 15.41 -26.34 -16.53
C ARG A 245 16.45 -26.91 -15.57
N GLN A 246 17.37 -26.07 -15.09
CA GLN A 246 18.53 -26.47 -14.31
C GLN A 246 18.49 -25.97 -12.85
N ALA A 247 17.75 -24.90 -12.59
CA ALA A 247 17.74 -24.19 -11.33
C ALA A 247 16.64 -24.69 -10.39
N GLN A 248 16.99 -24.81 -9.11
CA GLN A 248 16.01 -24.99 -8.05
C GLN A 248 15.46 -23.62 -7.63
N PRO A 249 14.13 -23.40 -7.69
CA PRO A 249 13.54 -22.14 -7.27
C PRO A 249 13.54 -22.02 -5.75
N ILE A 250 13.97 -20.88 -5.25
CA ILE A 250 13.93 -20.52 -3.82
C ILE A 250 13.19 -19.20 -3.68
N THR A 251 12.21 -19.16 -2.78
CA THR A 251 11.54 -17.92 -2.38
C THR A 251 12.21 -17.42 -1.10
N PRO A 252 13.01 -16.33 -1.13
CA PRO A 252 13.81 -15.93 0.02
C PRO A 252 13.01 -15.60 1.28
N VAL A 253 11.79 -15.05 1.13
CA VAL A 253 10.92 -14.65 2.24
C VAL A 253 9.50 -15.07 1.91
N ASP A 254 8.83 -15.79 2.80
CA ASP A 254 7.42 -16.16 2.62
C ASP A 254 6.50 -15.20 3.40
N LEU A 255 5.83 -14.31 2.66
CA LEU A 255 4.92 -13.29 3.19
C LEU A 255 3.62 -13.87 3.75
N ALA A 256 3.29 -15.13 3.45
CA ALA A 256 2.13 -15.79 4.05
C ALA A 256 2.40 -16.23 5.50
N THR A 257 3.65 -16.14 5.96
CA THR A 257 4.08 -16.61 7.27
C THR A 257 4.40 -15.45 8.23
N HIS A 258 4.66 -15.77 9.50
CA HIS A 258 5.03 -14.80 10.52
C HIS A 258 6.44 -14.17 10.33
N GLU A 259 7.23 -14.63 9.34
CA GLU A 259 8.60 -14.17 9.09
C GLU A 259 8.73 -12.66 8.93
N ILE A 260 7.71 -12.02 8.36
CA ILE A 260 7.71 -10.57 8.20
C ILE A 260 7.78 -9.84 9.55
N TYR A 261 7.09 -10.35 10.57
CA TYR A 261 7.15 -9.78 11.91
C TYR A 261 8.52 -10.01 12.55
N ASP A 262 9.16 -11.15 12.31
CA ASP A 262 10.53 -11.41 12.77
C ASP A 262 11.53 -10.42 12.15
N ILE A 263 11.40 -10.14 10.84
CA ILE A 263 12.22 -9.14 10.14
C ILE A 263 11.99 -7.74 10.74
N LEU A 264 10.73 -7.34 10.91
CA LEU A 264 10.39 -6.04 11.50
C LEU A 264 10.93 -5.91 12.93
N ARG A 265 10.78 -6.96 13.74
CA ARG A 265 11.33 -7.03 15.11
C ARG A 265 12.84 -6.82 15.11
N LYS A 266 13.57 -7.59 14.28
CA LYS A 266 15.02 -7.55 14.23
C LYS A 266 15.57 -6.19 13.77
N ARG A 267 14.89 -5.53 12.83
CA ARG A 267 15.34 -4.25 12.27
C ARG A 267 14.92 -3.02 13.07
N LEU A 268 13.72 -3.03 13.66
CA LEU A 268 13.12 -1.84 14.27
C LEU A 268 13.24 -1.81 15.79
N PHE A 269 13.60 -2.92 16.43
CA PHE A 269 13.74 -3.02 17.87
C PHE A 269 15.13 -3.47 18.29
N ARG A 270 15.65 -2.84 19.33
CA ARG A 270 16.88 -3.24 20.01
C ARG A 270 16.61 -4.38 21.00
N SER A 271 15.50 -4.31 21.71
CA SER A 271 15.07 -5.36 22.65
C SER A 271 13.55 -5.44 22.74
N LEU A 272 13.07 -6.66 23.01
CA LEU A 272 11.68 -7.01 23.25
C LEU A 272 11.56 -7.61 24.66
N PRO A 273 10.36 -7.57 25.28
CA PRO A 273 10.16 -8.13 26.60
C PRO A 273 10.14 -9.66 26.58
N ASP A 274 10.21 -10.25 27.77
CA ASP A 274 10.09 -11.69 27.96
C ASP A 274 8.69 -12.21 27.60
N ARG A 275 8.61 -13.52 27.33
CA ARG A 275 7.38 -14.19 26.90
C ARG A 275 6.20 -13.98 27.86
N SER A 276 6.44 -13.90 29.17
CA SER A 276 5.40 -13.67 30.18
C SER A 276 4.64 -12.35 29.99
N VAL A 277 5.34 -11.30 29.54
CA VAL A 277 4.71 -10.01 29.21
C VAL A 277 3.83 -10.16 27.97
N ILE A 278 4.34 -10.84 26.94
CA ILE A 278 3.60 -11.10 25.70
C ILE A 278 2.34 -11.95 25.99
N ASP A 279 2.46 -12.98 26.83
CA ASP A 279 1.35 -13.83 27.28
C ASP A 279 0.26 -13.01 27.99
N SER A 280 0.65 -12.03 28.81
CA SER A 280 -0.30 -11.14 29.49
C SER A 280 -1.07 -10.24 28.51
N VAL A 281 -0.39 -9.73 27.48
CA VAL A 281 -1.00 -8.91 26.42
C VAL A 281 -1.94 -9.76 25.57
N ALA A 282 -1.48 -10.91 25.10
CA ALA A 282 -2.30 -11.85 24.33
C ALA A 282 -3.58 -12.24 25.07
N SER A 283 -3.47 -12.58 26.37
CA SER A 283 -4.61 -12.93 27.22
C SER A 283 -5.60 -11.77 27.39
N ALA A 284 -5.12 -10.55 27.54
CA ALA A 284 -5.98 -9.38 27.69
C ALA A 284 -6.77 -9.07 26.41
N TYR A 285 -6.14 -9.16 25.24
CA TYR A 285 -6.82 -9.00 23.95
C TYR A 285 -7.82 -10.14 23.67
N ALA A 286 -7.46 -11.39 24.00
CA ALA A 286 -8.34 -12.53 23.89
C ALA A 286 -9.60 -12.39 24.76
N ALA A 287 -9.46 -11.83 25.98
CA ALA A 287 -10.57 -11.52 26.86
C ALA A 287 -11.48 -10.41 26.27
N ALA A 288 -10.89 -9.32 25.78
CA ALA A 288 -11.63 -8.21 25.15
C ALA A 288 -12.41 -8.68 23.90
N LEU A 289 -11.79 -9.54 23.07
CA LEU A 289 -12.45 -10.14 21.91
C LEU A 289 -13.60 -11.06 22.33
N SER A 290 -13.40 -11.89 23.36
CA SER A 290 -14.45 -12.80 23.86
C SER A 290 -15.69 -12.06 24.35
N GLU A 291 -15.52 -10.88 24.93
CA GLU A 291 -16.63 -10.00 25.31
C GLU A 291 -17.39 -9.47 24.09
N ALA A 292 -16.68 -9.04 23.05
CA ALA A 292 -17.26 -8.59 21.78
C ALA A 292 -17.93 -9.71 20.96
N VAL A 293 -17.47 -10.95 21.08
CA VAL A 293 -18.13 -12.12 20.46
C VAL A 293 -19.47 -12.42 21.14
N LYS A 294 -19.57 -12.25 22.47
CA LYS A 294 -20.85 -12.40 23.20
C LYS A 294 -21.90 -11.38 22.77
N SER A 295 -21.50 -10.20 22.31
CA SER A 295 -22.40 -9.21 21.67
C SER A 295 -22.68 -9.47 20.18
N LYS A 296 -22.25 -10.63 19.63
CA LYS A 296 -22.38 -11.05 18.21
C LYS A 296 -21.67 -10.13 17.21
N SER A 297 -20.58 -9.48 17.62
CA SER A 297 -19.90 -8.47 16.78
C SER A 297 -18.70 -9.00 16.00
N VAL A 298 -18.15 -10.18 16.32
CA VAL A 298 -16.92 -10.75 15.69
C VAL A 298 -16.97 -12.28 15.57
N ALA A 299 -16.24 -12.88 14.62
CA ALA A 299 -16.26 -14.31 14.28
C ALA A 299 -15.02 -15.14 14.72
N LYS A 300 -13.92 -14.51 15.15
CA LYS A 300 -12.66 -15.19 15.56
C LYS A 300 -12.71 -15.73 17.00
N SER A 301 -11.95 -16.81 17.27
CA SER A 301 -11.79 -17.36 18.63
C SER A 301 -10.70 -16.65 19.45
N ALA A 302 -10.81 -16.75 20.77
CA ALA A 302 -9.87 -16.16 21.73
C ALA A 302 -8.46 -16.77 21.62
N GLU A 303 -8.38 -18.06 21.31
CA GLU A 303 -7.13 -18.80 21.14
C GLU A 303 -6.41 -18.35 19.85
N GLN A 304 -7.17 -18.18 18.76
CA GLN A 304 -6.62 -17.73 17.49
C GLN A 304 -5.98 -16.35 17.59
N ILE A 305 -6.62 -15.40 18.30
CA ILE A 305 -6.05 -14.06 18.44
C ILE A 305 -4.81 -14.06 19.34
N ALA A 306 -4.77 -14.91 20.37
CA ALA A 306 -3.60 -15.05 21.23
C ALA A 306 -2.40 -15.58 20.43
N ASP A 307 -2.60 -16.63 19.63
CA ASP A 307 -1.57 -17.17 18.74
C ASP A 307 -1.12 -16.15 17.69
N GLU A 308 -2.05 -15.40 17.08
CA GLU A 308 -1.72 -14.31 16.15
C GLU A 308 -0.84 -13.25 16.83
N ILE A 309 -1.17 -12.86 18.08
CA ILE A 309 -0.40 -11.87 18.86
C ILE A 309 0.99 -12.41 19.20
N HIS A 310 1.13 -13.68 19.58
CA HIS A 310 2.46 -14.26 19.81
C HIS A 310 3.36 -14.20 18.58
N GLY A 311 2.79 -14.44 17.39
CA GLY A 311 3.53 -14.33 16.13
C GLY A 311 3.84 -12.89 15.72
N SER A 312 2.98 -11.93 16.06
CA SER A 312 3.07 -10.55 15.57
C SER A 312 3.65 -9.54 16.55
N TYR A 313 3.70 -9.82 17.85
CA TYR A 313 4.17 -8.88 18.88
C TYR A 313 5.53 -8.27 18.51
N PRO A 314 5.74 -6.95 18.66
CA PRO A 314 4.87 -5.95 19.30
C PRO A 314 3.82 -5.33 18.35
N PHE A 315 3.62 -5.88 17.15
CA PHE A 315 2.67 -5.38 16.18
C PHE A 315 1.29 -6.01 16.36
N HIS A 316 0.25 -5.24 16.06
CA HIS A 316 -1.11 -5.71 16.00
C HIS A 316 -1.30 -6.68 14.82
N PRO A 317 -2.01 -7.82 14.97
CA PRO A 317 -2.19 -8.80 13.90
C PRO A 317 -2.77 -8.25 12.59
N SER A 318 -3.56 -7.16 12.66
CA SER A 318 -4.13 -6.50 11.48
C SER A 318 -3.10 -5.88 10.54
N VAL A 319 -1.84 -5.68 10.98
CA VAL A 319 -0.74 -5.21 10.12
C VAL A 319 -0.51 -6.15 8.92
N LYS A 320 -0.90 -7.43 9.02
CA LYS A 320 -0.90 -8.37 7.89
C LYS A 320 -1.69 -7.87 6.68
N HIS A 321 -2.77 -7.11 6.90
CA HIS A 321 -3.55 -6.53 5.82
C HIS A 321 -2.76 -5.46 5.05
N VAL A 322 -1.97 -4.65 5.75
CA VAL A 322 -1.05 -3.70 5.10
C VAL A 322 0.02 -4.43 4.31
N ILE A 323 0.60 -5.49 4.88
CA ILE A 323 1.60 -6.32 4.18
C ILE A 323 1.02 -6.89 2.88
N ALA A 324 -0.22 -7.39 2.91
CA ALA A 324 -0.91 -7.88 1.72
C ALA A 324 -1.19 -6.77 0.68
N LEU A 325 -1.55 -5.56 1.12
CA LEU A 325 -1.78 -4.43 0.19
C LEU A 325 -0.50 -4.03 -0.54
N PHE A 326 0.63 -3.92 0.16
CA PHE A 326 1.93 -3.67 -0.47
C PHE A 326 2.40 -4.85 -1.34
N LYS A 327 1.88 -6.06 -1.11
CA LYS A 327 2.12 -7.20 -2.01
C LYS A 327 1.49 -6.99 -3.40
N GLU A 328 0.43 -6.22 -3.50
CA GLU A 328 -0.31 -6.07 -4.75
C GLU A 328 0.08 -4.80 -5.53
N ASN A 329 0.80 -3.86 -4.90
CA ASN A 329 1.18 -2.58 -5.50
C ASN A 329 2.55 -2.66 -6.21
N GLU A 330 2.54 -2.72 -7.55
CA GLU A 330 3.73 -2.84 -8.40
C GLU A 330 4.76 -1.71 -8.21
N SER A 331 4.31 -0.47 -8.04
CA SER A 331 5.16 0.71 -7.90
C SER A 331 5.87 0.78 -6.54
N TYR A 332 5.34 0.08 -5.54
CA TYR A 332 5.84 0.08 -4.15
C TYR A 332 6.41 -1.27 -3.69
N ARG A 333 6.67 -2.19 -4.63
CA ARG A 333 7.08 -3.59 -4.44
C ARG A 333 8.32 -3.86 -3.59
N GLN A 334 8.93 -2.89 -2.93
CA GLN A 334 10.11 -3.09 -2.09
C GLN A 334 9.71 -3.21 -0.62
N THR A 335 10.18 -4.25 0.09
CA THR A 335 10.17 -4.36 1.57
C THR A 335 10.55 -3.06 2.28
N ARG A 336 11.32 -2.20 1.62
CA ARG A 336 11.69 -0.85 2.02
C ARG A 336 10.50 0.10 2.21
N GLY A 337 9.52 0.11 1.30
CA GLY A 337 8.31 0.93 1.43
C GLY A 337 7.46 0.50 2.62
N LEU A 338 7.34 -0.82 2.84
CA LEU A 338 6.72 -1.37 4.04
C LEU A 338 7.48 -0.94 5.31
N MET A 339 8.82 -1.05 5.33
CA MET A 339 9.64 -0.62 6.46
C MET A 339 9.45 0.86 6.79
N GLN A 340 9.40 1.73 5.78
CA GLN A 340 9.11 3.16 5.96
C GLN A 340 7.72 3.39 6.54
N PHE A 341 6.71 2.71 6.01
CA PHE A 341 5.34 2.82 6.51
C PHE A 341 5.25 2.40 7.98
N ILE A 342 5.82 1.23 8.33
CA ILE A 342 5.85 0.76 9.73
C ILE A 342 6.66 1.71 10.62
N SER A 343 7.78 2.26 10.13
CA SER A 343 8.56 3.30 10.82
C SER A 343 7.70 4.52 11.17
N LYS A 344 6.82 4.98 10.27
CA LYS A 344 5.88 6.08 10.54
C LYS A 344 4.81 5.71 11.58
N ILE A 345 4.35 4.46 11.62
CA ILE A 345 3.47 3.99 12.71
C ILE A 345 4.22 4.02 14.03
N ILE A 346 5.46 3.49 14.09
CA ILE A 346 6.29 3.50 15.31
C ILE A 346 6.53 4.94 15.77
N LYS A 347 6.90 5.85 14.86
CA LYS A 347 7.07 7.28 15.16
C LYS A 347 5.79 7.87 15.77
N SER A 348 4.64 7.59 15.17
CA SER A 348 3.34 8.05 15.67
C SER A 348 3.04 7.54 17.08
N VAL A 349 3.36 6.28 17.37
CA VAL A 349 3.22 5.68 18.71
C VAL A 349 4.19 6.32 19.70
N TRP A 350 5.46 6.50 19.33
CA TRP A 350 6.49 7.03 20.24
C TRP A 350 6.29 8.52 20.56
N GLU A 351 5.82 9.32 19.60
CA GLU A 351 5.50 10.74 19.79
C GLU A 351 4.12 10.99 20.42
N ARG A 352 3.30 9.93 20.55
CA ARG A 352 1.99 10.02 21.21
C ARG A 352 2.15 10.50 22.66
N PRO A 353 1.34 11.45 23.16
CA PRO A 353 1.43 11.92 24.54
C PRO A 353 0.98 10.83 25.53
N ASP A 354 -0.05 10.08 25.18
CA ASP A 354 -0.58 9.00 26.01
C ASP A 354 0.30 7.74 25.92
N ASN A 355 0.37 7.01 27.02
CA ASN A 355 1.00 5.71 27.11
C ASN A 355 -0.07 4.62 27.24
N ASP A 356 -0.75 4.33 26.14
CA ASP A 356 -1.95 3.49 26.06
C ASP A 356 -1.87 2.40 24.96
N VAL A 357 -0.72 2.26 24.30
CA VAL A 357 -0.54 1.35 23.16
C VAL A 357 0.08 0.04 23.60
N HIS A 358 -0.66 -1.06 23.51
CA HIS A 358 -0.17 -2.41 23.83
C HIS A 358 0.31 -3.20 22.60
N LEU A 359 -0.24 -2.89 21.42
CA LEU A 359 0.15 -3.46 20.13
C LEU A 359 0.19 -2.37 19.06
N ILE A 360 1.30 -2.28 18.32
CA ILE A 360 1.53 -1.26 17.30
C ILE A 360 0.74 -1.61 16.04
N GLY A 361 -0.18 -0.74 15.65
CA GLY A 361 -1.07 -0.96 14.49
C GLY A 361 -1.41 0.33 13.76
N CYS A 362 -2.01 0.20 12.57
CA CYS A 362 -2.29 1.33 11.68
C CYS A 362 -3.28 2.34 12.25
N GLN A 363 -4.11 1.92 13.20
CA GLN A 363 -5.00 2.81 13.95
C GLN A 363 -4.23 3.88 14.74
N HIS A 364 -2.96 3.65 15.05
CA HIS A 364 -2.13 4.60 15.80
C HIS A 364 -1.38 5.60 14.91
N LEU A 365 -1.55 5.53 13.59
CA LEU A 365 -0.89 6.46 12.68
C LEU A 365 -1.38 7.89 12.92
N ASN A 366 -0.46 8.82 13.13
CA ASN A 366 -0.77 10.22 13.39
C ASN A 366 -0.39 11.09 12.17
N LEU A 367 -1.40 11.39 11.36
CA LEU A 367 -1.26 12.21 10.15
C LEU A 367 -1.11 13.71 10.44
N ASN A 368 -1.15 14.17 11.70
CA ASN A 368 -0.76 15.53 12.07
C ASN A 368 0.76 15.73 12.13
N ILE A 369 1.54 14.65 12.15
CA ILE A 369 3.00 14.71 12.02
C ILE A 369 3.34 14.89 10.53
N SER A 370 4.00 16.00 10.17
CA SER A 370 4.29 16.33 8.75
C SER A 370 5.01 15.20 8.02
N ASP A 371 6.05 14.65 8.64
CA ASP A 371 6.87 13.58 8.09
C ASP A 371 6.09 12.24 7.93
N VAL A 372 5.06 12.01 8.74
CA VAL A 372 4.14 10.87 8.55
C VAL A 372 3.22 11.14 7.36
N ARG A 373 2.59 12.31 7.33
CA ARG A 373 1.67 12.74 6.27
C ARG A 373 2.32 12.74 4.89
N GLU A 374 3.53 13.28 4.79
CA GLU A 374 4.30 13.33 3.54
C GLU A 374 4.58 11.95 2.99
N GLU A 375 4.94 10.98 3.84
CA GLU A 375 5.19 9.61 3.41
C GLU A 375 3.91 8.93 2.91
N ILE A 376 2.77 9.14 3.57
CA ILE A 376 1.47 8.62 3.11
C ILE A 376 1.05 9.21 1.77
N ASN A 377 1.27 10.51 1.57
CA ASN A 377 0.96 11.21 0.34
C ASN A 377 1.81 10.74 -0.86
N LYS A 378 2.97 10.10 -0.63
CA LYS A 378 3.76 9.47 -1.70
C LYS A 378 3.19 8.13 -2.16
N ILE A 379 2.32 7.50 -1.37
CA ILE A 379 1.77 6.17 -1.66
C ILE A 379 0.48 6.28 -2.47
N SER A 380 -0.42 7.21 -2.11
CA SER A 380 -1.69 7.40 -2.80
C SER A 380 -2.17 8.85 -2.76
N ASN A 381 -3.05 9.20 -3.70
CA ASN A 381 -3.62 10.54 -3.82
C ASN A 381 -4.85 10.75 -2.90
N LEU A 382 -4.69 10.68 -1.57
CA LEU A 382 -5.77 10.84 -0.58
C LEU A 382 -5.71 12.17 0.20
N GLN A 383 -5.01 13.18 -0.32
CA GLN A 383 -4.76 14.47 0.35
C GLN A 383 -6.06 15.16 0.78
N GLY A 384 -7.11 15.12 -0.06
CA GLY A 384 -8.41 15.71 0.27
C GLY A 384 -9.08 15.02 1.46
N ALA A 385 -9.08 13.69 1.48
CA ALA A 385 -9.57 12.90 2.60
C ALA A 385 -8.77 13.17 3.87
N ILE A 386 -7.44 13.22 3.77
CA ILE A 386 -6.57 13.50 4.92
C ILE A 386 -6.86 14.88 5.50
N ALA A 387 -6.88 15.92 4.66
CA ALA A 387 -6.99 17.31 5.11
C ALA A 387 -8.37 17.69 5.66
N HIS A 388 -9.44 17.04 5.20
CA HIS A 388 -10.80 17.35 5.62
C HIS A 388 -11.37 16.32 6.62
N ASP A 389 -11.27 15.03 6.30
CA ASP A 389 -11.96 14.00 7.06
C ASP A 389 -11.09 13.45 8.21
N ILE A 390 -9.77 13.32 8.02
CA ILE A 390 -8.92 12.51 8.90
C ILE A 390 -8.11 13.33 9.91
N ALA A 391 -7.25 14.25 9.46
CA ALA A 391 -6.31 14.96 10.33
C ALA A 391 -5.92 16.34 9.81
N SER A 392 -6.31 17.39 10.56
CA SER A 392 -6.11 18.80 10.21
C SER A 392 -5.88 19.66 11.46
N GLY A 393 -5.07 19.16 12.40
CA GLY A 393 -4.70 19.90 13.60
C GLY A 393 -5.86 20.23 14.53
N GLY A 394 -6.85 19.34 14.63
CA GLY A 394 -8.06 19.48 15.43
C GLY A 394 -9.30 19.94 14.65
N MET A 395 -9.19 20.20 13.35
CA MET A 395 -10.28 20.70 12.51
C MET A 395 -10.88 19.63 11.58
N ALA A 396 -10.27 18.46 11.47
CA ALA A 396 -10.83 17.39 10.63
C ALA A 396 -12.07 16.76 11.27
N ILE A 397 -12.93 16.15 10.46
CA ILE A 397 -14.19 15.53 10.93
C ILE A 397 -13.92 14.49 12.04
N ALA A 398 -12.93 13.61 11.87
CA ALA A 398 -12.56 12.64 12.91
C ALA A 398 -12.13 13.34 14.22
N GLU A 399 -11.29 14.36 14.13
CA GLU A 399 -10.79 15.10 15.31
C GLU A 399 -11.92 15.84 16.04
N ILE A 400 -12.90 16.38 15.31
CA ILE A 400 -14.09 17.02 15.89
C ILE A 400 -14.97 15.99 16.60
N VAL A 401 -15.18 14.82 16.01
CA VAL A 401 -15.96 13.72 16.63
C VAL A 401 -15.29 13.26 17.93
N ASP A 402 -13.97 13.14 17.91
CA ASP A 402 -13.15 12.77 19.06
C ASP A 402 -13.22 13.82 20.17
N ALA A 403 -13.02 15.10 19.83
CA ALA A 403 -13.10 16.20 20.78
C ALA A 403 -14.47 16.30 21.47
N ASN A 404 -15.56 16.06 20.74
CA ASN A 404 -16.91 16.05 21.28
C ASN A 404 -17.20 14.85 22.19
N SER A 405 -16.47 13.74 22.00
CA SER A 405 -16.68 12.49 22.74
C SER A 405 -15.67 12.30 23.88
N GLY A 406 -14.60 13.09 23.91
CA GLY A 406 -13.54 13.00 24.92
C GLY A 406 -12.64 11.78 24.74
N ASN A 407 -12.53 11.26 23.51
CA ASN A 407 -11.74 10.08 23.18
C ASN A 407 -11.00 10.26 21.84
N ASN A 408 -10.45 9.18 21.27
CA ASN A 408 -9.71 9.19 20.00
C ASN A 408 -10.23 8.13 19.00
N ALA A 409 -11.46 7.63 19.19
CA ALA A 409 -11.98 6.50 18.46
C ALA A 409 -12.14 6.78 16.96
N ALA A 410 -12.63 7.96 16.58
CA ALA A 410 -12.80 8.34 15.17
C ALA A 410 -11.45 8.50 14.47
N SER A 411 -10.45 9.11 15.12
CA SER A 411 -9.07 9.17 14.60
C SER A 411 -8.49 7.78 14.37
N GLN A 412 -8.65 6.86 15.32
CA GLN A 412 -8.18 5.48 15.19
C GLN A 412 -8.85 4.73 14.02
N ILE A 413 -10.18 4.86 13.90
CA ILE A 413 -10.98 4.30 12.81
C ILE A 413 -10.48 4.82 11.45
N THR A 414 -10.35 6.13 11.33
CA THR A 414 -10.03 6.77 10.05
C THR A 414 -8.60 6.51 9.63
N SER A 415 -7.63 6.48 10.54
CA SER A 415 -6.25 6.07 10.24
C SER A 415 -6.17 4.63 9.74
N LEU A 416 -6.92 3.71 10.35
CA LEU A 416 -6.98 2.31 9.91
C LEU A 416 -7.66 2.16 8.54
N LEU A 417 -8.80 2.83 8.32
CA LEU A 417 -9.50 2.84 7.03
C LEU A 417 -8.67 3.50 5.92
N MET A 418 -7.93 4.56 6.23
CA MET A 418 -7.01 5.21 5.31
C MET A 418 -5.94 4.23 4.84
N ALA A 419 -5.29 3.53 5.79
CA ALA A 419 -4.30 2.50 5.45
C ALA A 419 -4.88 1.40 4.55
N ALA A 420 -6.13 0.99 4.80
CA ALA A 420 -6.86 0.02 3.97
C ALA A 420 -7.30 0.54 2.59
N SER A 421 -7.19 1.85 2.37
CA SER A 421 -7.57 2.52 1.12
C SER A 421 -6.38 2.84 0.22
N LEU A 422 -5.15 2.58 0.67
CA LEU A 422 -3.91 2.92 -0.03
C LEU A 422 -3.62 2.07 -1.28
N SER A 423 -4.22 0.88 -1.42
CA SER A 423 -3.95 0.07 -2.60
C SER A 423 -4.58 0.68 -3.85
N GLU A 424 -3.81 0.77 -4.94
CA GLU A 424 -4.27 1.26 -6.24
C GLU A 424 -4.49 0.13 -7.26
N SER A 425 -4.18 -1.13 -6.92
CA SER A 425 -4.33 -2.25 -7.86
C SER A 425 -5.81 -2.52 -8.20
N ILE A 426 -6.04 -2.99 -9.43
CA ILE A 426 -7.36 -3.21 -10.03
C ILE A 426 -8.15 -4.28 -9.24
N ASP A 427 -7.46 -5.30 -8.71
CA ASP A 427 -8.06 -6.43 -7.99
C ASP A 427 -7.91 -6.34 -6.45
N ALA A 428 -7.35 -5.27 -5.90
CA ALA A 428 -7.19 -5.17 -4.44
C ALA A 428 -8.52 -5.04 -3.71
N VAL A 429 -8.64 -5.81 -2.62
CA VAL A 429 -9.70 -5.64 -1.63
C VAL A 429 -9.44 -4.34 -0.84
N LYS A 430 -9.86 -3.20 -1.40
CA LYS A 430 -9.80 -1.90 -0.70
C LYS A 430 -10.89 -1.79 0.37
N GLY A 431 -10.51 -1.31 1.55
CA GLY A 431 -11.43 -0.98 2.64
C GLY A 431 -11.76 -2.13 3.59
N PHE A 432 -12.59 -1.84 4.59
CA PHE A 432 -13.07 -2.79 5.59
C PHE A 432 -14.58 -2.74 5.74
N THR A 433 -15.21 -3.89 5.98
CA THR A 433 -16.57 -3.91 6.53
C THR A 433 -16.56 -3.41 7.97
N GLU A 434 -17.71 -2.97 8.49
CA GLU A 434 -17.81 -2.49 9.87
C GLU A 434 -17.38 -3.57 10.88
N ALA A 435 -17.73 -4.84 10.64
CA ALA A 435 -17.31 -5.96 11.49
C ALA A 435 -15.78 -6.16 11.48
N GLN A 436 -15.14 -6.10 10.30
CA GLN A 436 -13.68 -6.22 10.18
C GLN A 436 -12.97 -5.04 10.86
N LEU A 437 -13.53 -3.85 10.74
CA LEU A 437 -13.00 -2.64 11.37
C LEU A 437 -13.03 -2.77 12.90
N MET A 438 -14.17 -3.18 13.46
CA MET A 438 -14.30 -3.39 14.90
C MET A 438 -13.35 -4.47 15.40
N GLU A 439 -13.22 -5.59 14.68
CA GLU A 439 -12.26 -6.64 15.03
C GLU A 439 -10.82 -6.11 15.13
N CYS A 440 -10.42 -5.21 14.23
CA CYS A 440 -9.07 -4.64 14.22
C CYS A 440 -8.83 -3.56 15.29
N LEU A 441 -9.91 -3.00 15.86
CA LEU A 441 -9.86 -1.91 16.84
C LEU A 441 -10.08 -2.38 18.28
N ILE A 442 -10.42 -3.66 18.48
CA ILE A 442 -10.54 -4.24 19.82
C ILE A 442 -9.22 -4.08 20.56
N ALA A 443 -9.30 -3.43 21.71
CA ALA A 443 -8.17 -3.25 22.62
C ALA A 443 -8.64 -3.47 24.07
N PRO A 444 -7.76 -3.95 24.95
CA PRO A 444 -8.04 -4.06 26.38
C PRO A 444 -8.48 -2.70 26.96
N ASN A 445 -9.51 -2.71 27.79
CA ASN A 445 -10.08 -1.51 28.44
C ASN A 445 -10.67 -0.46 27.48
N GLN A 446 -10.91 -0.80 26.21
CA GLN A 446 -11.63 0.06 25.25
C GLN A 446 -12.89 -0.65 24.76
N PRO A 447 -14.10 -0.14 25.05
CA PRO A 447 -15.34 -0.81 24.68
C PRO A 447 -15.65 -0.60 23.20
N VAL A 448 -16.04 -1.68 22.50
CA VAL A 448 -16.35 -1.65 21.05
C VAL A 448 -17.46 -0.65 20.69
N ILE A 449 -18.40 -0.41 21.61
CA ILE A 449 -19.51 0.54 21.39
C ILE A 449 -19.03 1.97 21.11
N GLU A 450 -17.89 2.36 21.69
CA GLU A 450 -17.28 3.67 21.49
C GLU A 450 -16.87 3.87 20.03
N PHE A 451 -16.25 2.85 19.43
CA PHE A 451 -15.90 2.84 18.01
C PHE A 451 -17.13 2.82 17.10
N GLN A 452 -18.18 2.08 17.47
CA GLN A 452 -19.43 2.05 16.69
C GLN A 452 -20.12 3.42 16.65
N GLU A 453 -20.21 4.09 17.80
CA GLU A 453 -20.80 5.43 17.87
C GLU A 453 -19.95 6.48 17.14
N ALA A 454 -18.63 6.43 17.33
CA ALA A 454 -17.69 7.31 16.63
C ALA A 454 -17.79 7.12 15.11
N PHE A 455 -17.82 5.88 14.61
CA PHE A 455 -17.96 5.62 13.18
C PHE A 455 -19.29 6.12 12.62
N LYS A 456 -20.39 5.94 13.37
CA LYS A 456 -21.72 6.42 12.98
C LYS A 456 -21.80 7.94 12.87
N ARG A 457 -21.12 8.67 13.76
CA ARG A 457 -21.00 10.14 13.70
C ARG A 457 -20.05 10.58 12.59
N PHE A 458 -18.89 9.96 12.48
CA PHE A 458 -17.92 10.27 11.43
C PHE A 458 -18.53 10.13 10.02
N ARG A 459 -19.20 9.01 9.74
CA ARG A 459 -19.78 8.74 8.41
C ARG A 459 -20.89 9.72 8.03
N SER A 460 -21.54 10.40 8.98
CA SER A 460 -22.55 11.40 8.63
C SER A 460 -21.96 12.65 8.03
N ASP A 461 -20.70 12.99 8.33
CA ASP A 461 -20.13 14.27 7.95
C ASP A 461 -18.89 14.14 7.05
N ALA A 462 -18.34 12.94 6.89
CA ALA A 462 -17.22 12.65 6.00
C ALA A 462 -17.55 12.96 4.52
N TRP A 463 -16.58 13.57 3.82
CA TRP A 463 -16.70 13.97 2.42
C TRP A 463 -16.12 12.95 1.45
N TYR A 464 -15.12 12.19 1.87
CA TYR A 464 -14.34 11.30 1.01
C TYR A 464 -14.52 9.82 1.36
N LEU A 465 -15.38 9.50 2.31
CA LEU A 465 -15.74 8.13 2.66
C LEU A 465 -16.78 7.58 1.69
N HIS A 466 -16.50 6.40 1.12
CA HIS A 466 -17.37 5.67 0.20
C HIS A 466 -17.65 4.25 0.71
N ARG A 467 -18.77 3.68 0.25
CA ARG A 467 -19.19 2.30 0.54
C ARG A 467 -19.27 1.52 -0.76
N LYS A 468 -18.64 0.35 -0.81
CA LYS A 468 -18.72 -0.61 -1.92
C LYS A 468 -20.00 -1.46 -1.83
N GLU A 469 -20.29 -2.21 -2.89
CA GLU A 469 -21.41 -3.16 -2.95
C GLU A 469 -21.31 -4.27 -1.89
N ASN A 470 -20.09 -4.67 -1.52
CA ASN A 470 -19.83 -5.68 -0.48
C ASN A 470 -19.80 -5.10 0.95
N ASP A 471 -20.35 -3.90 1.16
CA ASP A 471 -20.37 -3.18 2.44
C ASP A 471 -19.01 -2.77 3.01
N ALA A 472 -17.94 -2.88 2.24
CA ALA A 472 -16.64 -2.35 2.64
C ALA A 472 -16.60 -0.82 2.48
N TRP A 473 -16.11 -0.15 3.52
CA TRP A 473 -15.87 1.28 3.56
C TRP A 473 -14.42 1.60 3.21
N TYR A 474 -14.21 2.64 2.42
CA TYR A 474 -12.89 3.09 2.00
C TYR A 474 -12.87 4.60 1.71
N PHE A 475 -11.68 5.20 1.75
CA PHE A 475 -11.45 6.57 1.32
C PHE A 475 -11.15 6.63 -0.18
N SER A 476 -11.74 7.60 -0.85
CA SER A 476 -11.45 7.92 -2.25
C SER A 476 -10.83 9.31 -2.35
N ASN A 477 -10.16 9.58 -3.48
CA ASN A 477 -9.68 10.90 -3.84
C ASN A 477 -10.80 11.83 -4.36
N ILE A 478 -12.03 11.31 -4.53
CA ILE A 478 -13.19 12.06 -5.01
C ILE A 478 -14.22 12.16 -3.88
N GLU A 479 -14.89 13.32 -3.79
CA GLU A 479 -16.01 13.55 -2.89
C GLU A 479 -17.16 12.55 -3.11
N ASN A 480 -17.82 12.15 -2.04
CA ASN A 480 -18.97 11.27 -2.07
C ASN A 480 -20.21 11.95 -2.69
N LEU A 481 -21.22 11.13 -3.02
CA LEU A 481 -22.42 11.59 -3.71
C LEU A 481 -23.12 12.72 -2.95
N ARG A 482 -23.23 12.61 -1.61
CA ARG A 482 -23.86 13.62 -0.77
C ARG A 482 -23.14 14.96 -0.91
N LYS A 483 -21.81 14.98 -0.77
CA LYS A 483 -21.04 16.22 -0.86
C LYS A 483 -21.07 16.82 -2.28
N ARG A 484 -21.04 15.98 -3.31
CA ARG A 484 -21.18 16.42 -4.71
C ARG A 484 -22.54 17.07 -4.99
N ILE A 485 -23.62 16.57 -4.39
CA ILE A 485 -24.96 17.15 -4.49
C ILE A 485 -24.99 18.51 -3.77
N GLU A 486 -24.44 18.59 -2.56
CA GLU A 486 -24.36 19.82 -1.78
C GLU A 486 -23.56 20.91 -2.51
N ASN A 487 -22.34 20.59 -2.95
CA ASN A 487 -21.49 21.50 -3.74
C ASN A 487 -22.19 21.99 -5.01
N ARG A 488 -23.00 21.14 -5.64
CA ARG A 488 -23.79 21.51 -6.82
C ARG A 488 -24.98 22.41 -6.46
N ALA A 489 -25.64 22.16 -5.33
CA ALA A 489 -26.74 22.98 -4.83
C ALA A 489 -26.26 24.40 -4.48
N GLU A 490 -25.09 24.52 -3.83
CA GLU A 490 -24.46 25.80 -3.50
C GLU A 490 -24.04 26.58 -4.74
N LYS A 491 -23.41 25.90 -5.71
CA LYS A 491 -22.93 26.52 -6.97
C LYS A 491 -24.06 26.75 -8.00
N ALA A 492 -25.30 26.40 -7.69
CA ALA A 492 -26.42 26.55 -8.61
C ALA A 492 -26.73 28.05 -8.82
N SER A 493 -26.76 28.47 -10.09
CA SER A 493 -27.12 29.84 -10.47
C SER A 493 -28.57 30.17 -10.07
N GLN A 494 -28.79 31.31 -9.43
CA GLN A 494 -30.11 31.76 -8.95
C GLN A 494 -31.24 31.58 -9.99
N PRO A 495 -31.09 31.99 -11.27
CA PRO A 495 -32.18 31.90 -12.23
C PRO A 495 -32.68 30.47 -12.49
N LYS A 496 -31.80 29.46 -12.35
CA LYS A 496 -32.18 28.05 -12.51
C LYS A 496 -32.98 27.54 -11.31
N ILE A 497 -32.66 28.05 -10.13
CA ILE A 497 -33.36 27.73 -8.89
C ILE A 497 -34.72 28.38 -8.88
N ASP A 498 -34.81 29.66 -9.28
CA ASP A 498 -36.08 30.38 -9.41
C ASP A 498 -37.01 29.68 -10.41
N ALA A 499 -36.48 29.26 -11.56
CA ALA A 499 -37.24 28.52 -12.57
C ALA A 499 -37.74 27.15 -12.06
N GLU A 500 -36.90 26.40 -11.34
CA GLU A 500 -37.30 25.12 -10.74
C GLU A 500 -38.30 25.30 -9.60
N MET A 501 -38.16 26.37 -8.81
CA MET A 501 -39.11 26.74 -7.76
C MET A 501 -40.47 27.08 -8.36
N LYS A 502 -40.49 27.94 -9.38
CA LYS A 502 -41.69 28.29 -10.14
C LYS A 502 -42.40 27.05 -10.67
N ARG A 503 -41.67 26.18 -11.39
CA ARG A 503 -42.20 24.93 -11.95
C ARG A 503 -42.87 24.05 -10.89
N ARG A 504 -42.22 23.86 -9.74
CA ARG A 504 -42.74 23.02 -8.66
C ARG A 504 -43.96 23.62 -7.97
N LEU A 505 -43.95 24.92 -7.75
CA LEU A 505 -45.09 25.62 -7.16
C LEU A 505 -46.31 25.54 -8.09
N GLU A 506 -46.13 25.71 -9.39
CA GLU A 506 -47.20 25.53 -10.38
C GLU A 506 -47.73 24.09 -10.42
N GLU A 507 -46.87 23.08 -10.25
CA GLU A 507 -47.28 21.68 -10.14
C GLU A 507 -48.08 21.40 -8.86
N ILE A 508 -47.63 21.91 -7.71
CA ILE A 508 -48.30 21.69 -6.41
C ILE A 508 -49.68 22.35 -6.38
N PHE A 509 -49.78 23.55 -6.95
CA PHE A 509 -51.02 24.33 -6.98
C PHE A 509 -51.79 24.15 -8.30
N GLN A 510 -51.56 23.04 -9.01
CA GLN A 510 -52.29 22.75 -10.24
C GLN A 510 -53.79 22.58 -9.94
N PRO A 511 -54.69 23.30 -10.64
CA PRO A 511 -56.11 23.25 -10.36
C PRO A 511 -56.74 21.94 -10.81
N ILE A 512 -57.32 21.19 -9.85
CA ILE A 512 -57.99 19.91 -10.11
C ILE A 512 -59.45 20.13 -10.53
N ASN A 513 -60.30 20.64 -9.61
CA ASN A 513 -61.74 20.84 -9.86
C ASN A 513 -62.05 22.14 -10.61
N ARG A 514 -61.07 23.06 -10.70
CA ARG A 514 -61.16 24.34 -11.42
C ARG A 514 -62.31 25.27 -10.98
N ILE A 515 -62.79 25.14 -9.74
CA ILE A 515 -63.90 25.96 -9.19
C ILE A 515 -63.41 27.32 -8.68
N ALA A 516 -62.28 27.36 -7.98
CA ALA A 516 -61.73 28.58 -7.38
C ALA A 516 -60.90 29.40 -8.38
N TYR A 517 -60.02 28.71 -9.11
CA TYR A 517 -59.16 29.24 -10.17
C TYR A 517 -58.95 28.16 -11.24
N GLN A 518 -58.58 28.57 -12.45
CA GLN A 518 -58.33 27.69 -13.59
C GLN A 518 -56.86 27.69 -14.00
N GLU A 519 -56.09 28.70 -13.61
CA GLU A 519 -54.66 28.86 -13.91
C GLU A 519 -53.87 29.21 -12.65
N VAL A 520 -52.58 28.89 -12.64
CA VAL A 520 -51.66 29.22 -11.55
C VAL A 520 -50.42 29.89 -12.13
N GLU A 521 -50.00 30.99 -11.52
CA GLU A 521 -48.72 31.63 -11.83
C GLU A 521 -47.90 31.72 -10.55
N ALA A 522 -46.77 31.03 -10.52
CA ALA A 522 -45.86 31.06 -9.38
C ALA A 522 -44.77 32.11 -9.54
N LEU A 523 -44.59 32.93 -8.51
CA LEU A 523 -43.59 33.98 -8.42
C LEU A 523 -43.51 34.85 -9.69
N PRO A 524 -44.64 35.32 -10.24
CA PRO A 524 -44.63 36.18 -11.42
C PRO A 524 -44.04 37.55 -11.08
N LYS A 525 -43.50 38.23 -12.09
CA LYS A 525 -43.31 39.68 -11.99
C LYS A 525 -44.67 40.33 -12.16
N ILE A 526 -44.94 41.37 -11.39
CA ILE A 526 -46.24 42.07 -11.42
C ILE A 526 -46.61 42.54 -12.83
N ASP A 527 -45.64 43.03 -13.60
CA ASP A 527 -45.86 43.51 -14.97
C ASP A 527 -46.26 42.42 -15.97
N ASP A 528 -46.01 41.15 -15.64
CA ASP A 528 -46.29 40.02 -16.52
C ASP A 528 -47.71 39.43 -16.30
N ILE A 529 -48.39 39.81 -15.21
CA ILE A 529 -49.67 39.24 -14.80
C ILE A 529 -50.81 39.75 -15.70
N ARG A 530 -51.63 38.82 -16.22
CA ARG A 530 -52.76 39.14 -17.09
C ARG A 530 -54.08 38.64 -16.51
N LEU A 531 -55.00 39.56 -16.19
CA LEU A 531 -56.30 39.23 -15.55
C LEU A 531 -57.50 39.24 -16.52
N ASN A 532 -57.25 39.39 -17.81
CA ASN A 532 -58.29 39.42 -18.86
C ASN A 532 -58.77 38.03 -19.30
N GLY A 533 -58.34 36.97 -18.61
CA GLY A 533 -58.63 35.57 -18.89
C GLY A 533 -59.39 34.87 -17.75
N PRO A 534 -59.20 33.55 -17.57
CA PRO A 534 -59.85 32.80 -16.49
C PRO A 534 -59.26 33.18 -15.12
N ARG A 535 -59.86 32.71 -14.02
CA ARG A 535 -59.40 33.05 -12.67
C ARG A 535 -58.02 32.46 -12.38
N ILE A 536 -57.10 33.27 -11.86
CA ILE A 536 -55.69 32.89 -11.65
C ILE A 536 -55.36 32.79 -10.15
N CYS A 537 -54.61 31.77 -9.74
CA CYS A 537 -53.97 31.71 -8.44
C CYS A 537 -52.54 32.26 -8.54
N LEU A 538 -52.25 33.37 -7.88
CA LEU A 538 -50.94 33.98 -7.82
C LEU A 538 -50.21 33.52 -6.56
N LEU A 539 -49.05 32.88 -6.73
CA LEU A 539 -48.20 32.50 -5.61
C LEU A 539 -47.10 33.56 -5.44
N LEU A 540 -47.25 34.44 -4.45
CA LEU A 540 -46.36 35.58 -4.24
C LEU A 540 -45.41 35.36 -3.07
N SER A 541 -44.20 35.91 -3.20
CA SER A 541 -43.21 35.93 -2.13
C SER A 541 -43.78 36.62 -0.88
N PRO A 542 -43.60 36.03 0.32
CA PRO A 542 -44.01 36.68 1.55
C PRO A 542 -43.12 37.89 1.87
N ASP A 543 -43.70 38.86 2.57
CA ASP A 543 -42.95 39.94 3.20
C ASP A 543 -43.41 40.14 4.66
N SER A 544 -42.97 41.22 5.32
CA SER A 544 -43.31 41.52 6.71
C SER A 544 -44.80 41.84 6.96
N LYS A 545 -45.62 41.93 5.92
CA LYS A 545 -47.05 42.26 5.96
C LYS A 545 -47.89 41.06 5.48
N ALA A 546 -49.11 40.96 6.02
CA ALA A 546 -50.08 39.95 5.60
C ALA A 546 -51.40 40.65 5.24
N PRO A 547 -51.81 40.70 3.95
CA PRO A 547 -51.12 40.18 2.76
C PRO A 547 -49.85 40.99 2.41
N PRO A 548 -48.93 40.45 1.57
CA PRO A 548 -47.69 41.14 1.19
C PRO A 548 -47.95 42.50 0.56
N GLU A 549 -47.07 43.47 0.77
CA GLU A 549 -47.16 44.83 0.23
C GLU A 549 -47.26 44.84 -1.30
N GLU A 550 -46.53 43.96 -1.97
CA GLU A 550 -46.59 43.82 -3.43
C GLU A 550 -47.99 43.33 -3.89
N ALA A 551 -48.60 42.42 -3.12
CA ALA A 551 -49.97 41.96 -3.36
C ALA A 551 -51.01 43.06 -3.11
N GLN A 552 -50.82 43.90 -2.08
CA GLN A 552 -51.69 45.04 -1.77
C GLN A 552 -51.63 46.08 -2.89
N ARG A 553 -50.42 46.46 -3.32
CA ARG A 553 -50.21 47.38 -4.43
C ARG A 553 -50.80 46.85 -5.73
N PHE A 554 -50.65 45.54 -5.99
CA PHE A 554 -51.25 44.92 -7.16
C PHE A 554 -52.79 45.00 -7.11
N TRP A 555 -53.39 44.66 -5.97
CA TRP A 555 -54.85 44.73 -5.76
C TRP A 555 -55.44 46.14 -5.95
N GLU A 556 -54.72 47.18 -5.55
CA GLU A 556 -55.17 48.57 -5.70
C GLU A 556 -55.22 49.02 -7.16
N ASN A 557 -54.31 48.51 -7.99
CA ASN A 557 -54.12 48.94 -9.37
C ASN A 557 -54.92 48.13 -10.42
N VAL A 558 -55.54 47.02 -10.03
CA VAL A 558 -56.31 46.16 -10.94
C VAL A 558 -57.82 46.36 -10.84
N THR A 559 -58.50 46.33 -11.97
CA THR A 559 -59.96 46.43 -12.08
C THR A 559 -60.64 45.08 -11.85
N GLU A 560 -60.05 43.98 -12.31
CA GLU A 560 -60.59 42.62 -12.27
C GLU A 560 -60.32 41.91 -10.94
N LYS A 561 -60.73 42.55 -9.83
CA LYS A 561 -60.47 42.09 -8.46
C LYS A 561 -61.00 40.69 -8.13
N ASN A 562 -62.02 40.22 -8.84
CA ASN A 562 -62.58 38.87 -8.67
C ASN A 562 -61.89 37.81 -9.55
N ASN A 563 -60.91 38.19 -10.38
CA ASN A 563 -60.25 37.30 -11.33
C ASN A 563 -58.98 36.65 -10.78
N PHE A 564 -58.59 36.89 -9.53
CA PHE A 564 -57.45 36.20 -8.95
C PHE A 564 -57.58 35.95 -7.45
N CYS A 565 -56.79 35.01 -6.95
CA CYS A 565 -56.50 34.87 -5.53
C CYS A 565 -54.98 34.89 -5.32
N VAL A 566 -54.55 35.31 -4.13
CA VAL A 566 -53.14 35.30 -3.74
C VAL A 566 -52.94 34.25 -2.66
N VAL A 567 -51.94 33.39 -2.87
CA VAL A 567 -51.42 32.51 -1.82
C VAL A 567 -50.00 32.95 -1.51
N THR A 568 -49.70 33.09 -0.23
CA THR A 568 -48.37 33.44 0.26
C THR A 568 -48.04 32.64 1.51
N GLY A 569 -46.75 32.49 1.81
CA GLY A 569 -46.24 31.78 2.99
C GLY A 569 -45.91 32.71 4.16
N ASP A 570 -45.23 32.18 5.17
CA ASP A 570 -44.49 33.01 6.13
C ASP A 570 -43.03 33.19 5.67
N GLY A 571 -42.38 34.28 6.08
CA GLY A 571 -41.03 34.63 5.61
C GLY A 571 -39.96 33.57 5.90
N SER A 572 -40.10 32.79 6.98
CA SER A 572 -39.19 31.69 7.33
C SER A 572 -39.28 30.49 6.40
N ASN A 573 -40.48 30.21 5.88
CA ASN A 573 -40.72 29.05 5.01
C ASN A 573 -40.15 29.25 3.60
N LEU A 574 -39.96 30.49 3.13
CA LEU A 574 -39.41 30.77 1.79
C LEU A 574 -37.90 30.50 1.70
N ALA A 575 -37.10 30.89 2.72
CA ALA A 575 -35.67 30.57 2.75
C ALA A 575 -35.42 29.05 2.81
N ASN A 576 -36.24 28.34 3.59
CA ASN A 576 -36.24 26.88 3.65
C ASN A 576 -36.68 26.25 2.31
N LEU A 577 -37.64 26.86 1.61
CA LEU A 577 -38.08 26.43 0.27
C LEU A 577 -36.95 26.57 -0.75
N GLU A 578 -36.20 27.66 -0.74
CA GLU A 578 -35.05 27.83 -1.64
C GLU A 578 -33.98 26.77 -1.39
N GLU A 579 -33.57 26.57 -0.13
CA GLU A 579 -32.56 25.56 0.22
C GLU A 579 -32.99 24.15 -0.24
N LYS A 580 -34.26 23.79 0.03
CA LYS A 580 -34.82 22.51 -0.44
C LYS A 580 -34.86 22.44 -1.97
N THR A 581 -35.22 23.52 -2.65
CA THR A 581 -35.26 23.58 -4.12
C THR A 581 -33.87 23.39 -4.71
N ARG A 582 -32.84 24.02 -4.14
CA ARG A 582 -31.44 23.83 -4.54
C ARG A 582 -30.98 22.39 -4.43
N ARG A 583 -31.30 21.73 -3.31
CA ARG A 583 -30.99 20.30 -3.10
C ARG A 583 -31.73 19.42 -4.11
N ILE A 584 -33.02 19.66 -4.35
CA ILE A 584 -33.80 18.88 -5.31
C ILE A 584 -33.28 19.09 -6.74
N TRP A 585 -32.99 20.32 -7.13
CA TRP A 585 -32.39 20.64 -8.43
C TRP A 585 -31.07 19.90 -8.63
N ALA A 586 -30.18 19.95 -7.63
CA ALA A 586 -28.90 19.25 -7.67
C ALA A 586 -29.06 17.73 -7.82
N ASN A 587 -30.02 17.13 -7.11
CA ASN A 587 -30.38 15.72 -7.25
C ASN A 587 -30.87 15.38 -8.66
N THR A 588 -31.78 16.18 -9.24
CA THR A 588 -32.32 15.95 -10.59
C THR A 588 -31.22 16.02 -11.65
N VAL A 589 -30.30 16.98 -11.54
CA VAL A 589 -29.15 17.09 -12.44
C VAL A 589 -28.23 15.87 -12.30
N GLN A 590 -27.96 15.43 -11.07
CA GLN A 590 -27.11 14.28 -10.82
C GLN A 590 -27.72 12.98 -11.39
N LEU A 591 -29.03 12.77 -11.25
CA LEU A 591 -29.74 11.62 -11.83
C LEU A 591 -29.66 11.61 -13.37
N ARG A 592 -29.79 12.76 -14.03
CA ARG A 592 -29.68 12.86 -15.50
C ARG A 592 -28.31 12.47 -16.02
N LEU A 593 -27.25 12.76 -15.25
CA LEU A 593 -25.88 12.38 -15.58
C LEU A 593 -25.61 10.87 -15.42
N TYR A 594 -26.41 10.15 -14.63
CA TYR A 594 -26.32 8.68 -14.51
C TYR A 594 -27.12 7.94 -15.60
N SER A 595 -28.15 8.59 -16.15
CA SER A 595 -29.01 8.02 -17.20
C SER A 595 -28.53 8.27 -18.64
N ALA A 596 -27.50 9.11 -18.81
CA ALA A 596 -26.86 9.44 -20.08
C ALA A 596 -25.47 8.81 -20.13
#